data_AF-A0A319DS07-F1
#
_entry.id   AF-A0A319DS07-F1
#
_cell.length_a   1.000
_cell.length_b   1.000
_cell.length_c   1.000
_cell.angle_alpha   90.00
_cell.angle_beta   90.00
_cell.angle_gamma   90.00
#
_symmetry.space_group_name_H-M   'P 1'
#
loop_
_entity.id
_entity.type
_entity.pdbx_description
1 polymer ?
#
loop_
_entity_poly.entity_id
_entity_poly.type
_entity_poly.pdbx_seq_one_letter_code
_entity_poly.pdbx_strand_id
1 'polypeptide(L)'
;MANPHPPPPPPPPAARPLLGKQAASNDSQKPLYPVGSFGIGVEVEFLLNPRDRTESLHDIRSFSRSVASSYNNFLAQFRNDEHPQMYNAIDESYLGPQFAEWSLDSDSTIHMPNEGCAPWGLESISPIFRAHKGSIWRQHIDFLWVFLSTRYNISSNDSCGTHVHLSRVGGYALPELKKVCQCIIHFKPAFEAILPEARLSNEYARSNWLDNENFGHRNLSRKQSITAIENVSNMRELVLLMNPNHDKMYGWNFLYLLNSPHGTIEFRRGPASTSAQNVFVCIEIAMSFVGAAIQLADAGRLEQVPATVGGLKWFISSANLPDKVPGLYDSRYLDLLFAGKADSAFREPKPLGELSPHRYNKLLRKMAEDKKKNVALAKMSQEPYWN
;
A
#
# COMPACT_ATOMS: atom_id res chain seq x y z
N MET A 1 -13.72 1.83 -74.57
CA MET A 1 -12.63 2.04 -73.60
C MET A 1 -12.95 1.20 -72.37
N ALA A 2 -12.20 0.12 -72.17
CA ALA A 2 -12.27 -0.72 -70.98
C ALA A 2 -10.84 -0.87 -70.47
N ASN A 3 -10.58 -0.41 -69.24
CA ASN A 3 -9.26 -0.46 -68.61
C ASN A 3 -8.90 -1.93 -68.32
N PRO A 4 -7.69 -2.40 -68.67
CA PRO A 4 -7.22 -3.71 -68.26
C PRO A 4 -6.91 -3.73 -66.75
N HIS A 5 -7.32 -4.80 -66.09
CA HIS A 5 -7.07 -5.05 -64.67
C HIS A 5 -5.57 -5.17 -64.36
N PRO A 6 -5.10 -4.69 -63.19
CA PRO A 6 -3.71 -4.87 -62.77
C PRO A 6 -3.42 -6.34 -62.41
N PRO A 7 -2.16 -6.81 -62.61
CA PRO A 7 -1.77 -8.19 -62.32
C PRO A 7 -1.77 -8.48 -60.80
N PRO A 8 -1.95 -9.76 -60.41
CA PRO A 8 -1.98 -10.16 -59.01
C PRO A 8 -0.59 -10.05 -58.34
N PRO A 9 -0.54 -9.81 -57.02
CA PRO A 9 0.71 -9.67 -56.28
C PRO A 9 1.49 -11.00 -56.20
N PRO A 10 2.82 -10.94 -56.06
CA PRO A 10 3.67 -12.12 -55.98
C PRO A 10 3.45 -12.92 -54.69
N PRO A 11 3.69 -14.25 -54.71
CA PRO A 11 3.52 -15.11 -53.55
C PRO A 11 4.54 -14.80 -52.44
N PRO A 12 4.17 -15.02 -51.16
CA PRO A 12 5.06 -14.77 -50.03
C PRO A 12 6.28 -15.71 -50.05
N PRO A 13 7.44 -15.27 -49.53
CA PRO A 13 8.66 -16.07 -49.52
C PRO A 13 8.50 -17.31 -48.63
N ALA A 14 9.12 -18.42 -49.08
CA ALA A 14 9.07 -19.71 -48.40
C ALA A 14 9.65 -19.64 -46.97
N ALA A 15 8.96 -20.32 -46.04
CA ALA A 15 9.36 -20.43 -44.64
C ALA A 15 10.73 -21.10 -44.51
N ARG A 16 11.66 -20.47 -43.78
CA ARG A 16 12.94 -21.07 -43.42
C ARG A 16 12.73 -22.20 -42.40
N PRO A 17 13.53 -23.29 -42.46
CA PRO A 17 13.40 -24.41 -41.53
C PRO A 17 13.70 -23.96 -40.10
N LEU A 18 12.83 -24.35 -39.17
CA LEU A 18 13.04 -24.22 -37.73
C LEU A 18 14.26 -25.08 -37.32
N LEU A 19 15.39 -24.43 -37.07
CA LEU A 19 16.47 -25.00 -36.29
C LEU A 19 15.94 -25.29 -34.88
N GLY A 20 15.91 -26.57 -34.52
CA GLY A 20 15.45 -27.05 -33.23
C GLY A 20 16.20 -26.35 -32.10
N LYS A 21 15.46 -25.58 -31.28
CA LYS A 21 15.93 -25.19 -29.96
C LYS A 21 15.99 -26.47 -29.11
N GLN A 22 17.21 -26.90 -28.82
CA GLN A 22 17.48 -27.79 -27.70
C GLN A 22 16.76 -27.24 -26.47
N ALA A 23 16.01 -28.10 -25.79
CA ALA A 23 15.38 -27.80 -24.52
C ALA A 23 16.48 -27.39 -23.53
N ALA A 24 16.60 -26.09 -23.28
CA ALA A 24 17.33 -25.60 -22.14
C ALA A 24 16.60 -26.15 -20.91
N SER A 25 17.32 -26.94 -20.12
CA SER A 25 16.87 -27.42 -18.83
C SER A 25 16.32 -26.26 -18.02
N ASN A 26 15.04 -26.36 -17.64
CA ASN A 26 14.43 -25.58 -16.57
C ASN A 26 15.20 -25.89 -15.28
N ASP A 27 16.32 -25.20 -15.08
CA ASP A 27 16.90 -25.05 -13.76
C ASP A 27 16.02 -24.01 -13.06
N SER A 28 15.06 -24.51 -12.30
CA SER A 28 14.13 -23.74 -11.49
C SER A 28 14.92 -22.84 -10.55
N GLN A 29 15.11 -21.58 -10.94
CA GLN A 29 15.70 -20.55 -10.09
C GLN A 29 14.94 -20.55 -8.77
N LYS A 30 15.66 -20.89 -7.70
CA LYS A 30 15.13 -20.76 -6.33
C LYS A 30 14.66 -19.31 -6.17
N PRO A 31 13.49 -19.07 -5.54
CA PRO A 31 13.06 -17.70 -5.28
C PRO A 31 14.17 -16.96 -4.53
N LEU A 32 14.55 -15.78 -5.03
CA LEU A 32 15.62 -14.93 -4.49
C LEU A 32 15.41 -14.60 -2.99
N TYR A 33 14.18 -14.72 -2.52
CA TYR A 33 13.76 -14.48 -1.15
C TYR A 33 13.02 -15.69 -0.57
N PRO A 34 13.00 -15.86 0.77
CA PRO A 34 12.26 -16.95 1.41
C PRO A 34 10.78 -16.94 1.01
N VAL A 35 10.23 -18.11 0.65
CA VAL A 35 8.79 -18.24 0.33
C VAL A 35 7.96 -17.79 1.53
N GLY A 36 6.90 -17.02 1.25
CA GLY A 36 6.02 -16.47 2.29
C GLY A 36 6.51 -15.17 2.92
N SER A 37 7.73 -14.71 2.62
CA SER A 37 8.20 -13.37 3.05
C SER A 37 7.41 -12.25 2.36
N PHE A 38 7.32 -11.09 3.02
CA PHE A 38 6.60 -9.94 2.50
C PHE A 38 7.49 -9.03 1.66
N GLY A 39 6.94 -8.53 0.55
CA GLY A 39 7.39 -7.27 -0.03
C GLY A 39 6.60 -6.11 0.56
N ILE A 40 7.26 -5.03 0.94
CA ILE A 40 6.66 -3.87 1.61
C ILE A 40 6.80 -2.64 0.70
N GLY A 41 5.69 -2.03 0.33
CA GLY A 41 5.65 -0.66 -0.18
C GLY A 41 4.99 0.25 0.86
N VAL A 42 5.44 1.49 1.01
CA VAL A 42 4.82 2.47 1.89
C VAL A 42 4.65 3.80 1.19
N GLU A 43 3.46 4.37 1.32
CA GLU A 43 3.12 5.72 0.88
C GLU A 43 2.91 6.58 2.12
N VAL A 44 3.62 7.69 2.23
CA VAL A 44 3.54 8.58 3.40
C VAL A 44 3.19 9.99 2.93
N GLU A 45 2.04 10.48 3.39
CA GLU A 45 1.59 11.85 3.13
C GLU A 45 2.02 12.76 4.29
N PHE A 46 2.65 13.89 3.98
CA PHE A 46 3.07 14.88 4.97
C PHE A 46 3.19 16.28 4.37
N LEU A 47 3.41 17.25 5.25
CA LEU A 47 3.69 18.64 4.94
C LEU A 47 5.18 18.92 5.16
N LEU A 48 5.89 19.43 4.15
CA LEU A 48 7.30 19.84 4.28
C LEU A 48 7.45 21.36 4.18
N ASN A 49 8.19 21.92 5.14
CA ASN A 49 8.65 23.29 5.10
C ASN A 49 10.19 23.33 5.15
N PRO A 50 10.89 23.91 4.16
CA PRO A 50 12.34 24.05 4.22
C PRO A 50 12.79 24.82 5.47
N ARG A 51 13.87 24.34 6.10
CA ARG A 51 14.49 25.06 7.23
C ARG A 51 15.25 26.29 6.76
N ASP A 52 15.84 26.22 5.57
CA ASP A 52 16.49 27.36 4.93
C ASP A 52 15.44 28.15 4.12
N ARG A 53 15.19 29.40 4.54
CA ARG A 53 14.19 30.28 3.91
C ARG A 53 14.66 30.89 2.59
N THR A 54 15.93 30.70 2.22
CA THR A 54 16.45 31.15 0.91
C THR A 54 15.96 30.28 -0.24
N GLU A 55 15.47 29.06 0.05
CA GLU A 55 14.83 28.16 -0.91
C GLU A 55 13.33 28.50 -1.12
N SER A 56 13.01 29.77 -1.42
CA SER A 56 11.62 30.16 -1.73
C SER A 56 11.24 29.71 -3.15
N LEU A 57 10.98 28.42 -3.32
CA LEU A 57 10.46 27.87 -4.57
C LEU A 57 8.96 28.19 -4.67
N HIS A 58 8.55 28.71 -5.82
CA HIS A 58 7.21 29.29 -6.03
C HIS A 58 6.12 28.26 -6.29
N ASP A 59 6.48 27.00 -6.55
CA ASP A 59 5.54 25.94 -6.87
C ASP A 59 6.01 24.58 -6.32
N ILE A 60 5.03 23.71 -6.09
CA ILE A 60 5.23 22.39 -5.48
C ILE A 60 6.14 21.48 -6.31
N ARG A 61 6.10 21.58 -7.64
CA ARG A 61 6.90 20.74 -8.53
C ARG A 61 8.38 21.12 -8.45
N SER A 62 8.67 22.41 -8.56
CA SER A 62 10.02 22.93 -8.37
C SER A 62 10.55 22.58 -6.98
N PHE A 63 9.71 22.69 -5.95
CA PHE A 63 10.04 22.25 -4.60
C PHE A 63 10.39 20.75 -4.53
N SER A 64 9.52 19.87 -5.04
CA SER A 64 9.75 18.42 -5.07
C SER A 64 11.04 18.03 -5.80
N ARG A 65 11.34 18.66 -6.95
CA ARG A 65 12.62 18.48 -7.67
C ARG A 65 13.83 18.86 -6.82
N SER A 66 13.74 19.97 -6.09
CA SER A 66 14.80 20.41 -5.18
C SER A 66 15.01 19.41 -4.05
N VAL A 67 13.93 18.91 -3.43
CA VAL A 67 14.00 17.89 -2.39
C VAL A 67 14.67 16.62 -2.91
N ALA A 68 14.24 16.09 -4.06
CA ALA A 68 14.82 14.89 -4.65
C ALA A 68 16.32 15.07 -4.99
N SER A 69 16.69 16.21 -5.58
CA SER A 69 18.09 16.54 -5.89
C SER A 69 18.94 16.67 -4.61
N SER A 70 18.41 17.31 -3.58
CA SER A 70 19.05 17.48 -2.28
C SER A 70 19.23 16.13 -1.57
N TYR A 71 18.24 15.23 -1.66
CA TYR A 71 18.34 13.87 -1.14
C TYR A 71 19.45 13.08 -1.84
N ASN A 72 19.50 13.10 -3.17
CA ASN A 72 20.53 12.37 -3.92
C ASN A 72 21.94 12.93 -3.66
N ASN A 73 22.07 14.25 -3.46
CA ASN A 73 23.33 14.85 -3.02
C ASN A 73 23.72 14.44 -1.60
N PHE A 74 22.74 14.35 -0.69
CA PHE A 74 22.94 13.84 0.66
C PHE A 74 23.38 12.36 0.64
N LEU A 75 22.73 11.53 -0.19
CA LEU A 75 23.08 10.14 -0.41
C LEU A 75 24.55 9.98 -0.88
N ALA A 76 24.96 10.77 -1.87
CA ALA A 76 26.33 10.75 -2.41
C ALA A 76 27.41 11.12 -1.38
N GLN A 77 27.07 11.95 -0.38
CA GLN A 77 28.01 12.36 0.68
C GLN A 77 28.19 11.30 1.76
N PHE A 78 27.13 10.55 2.10
CA PHE A 78 27.14 9.67 3.27
C PHE A 78 27.27 8.20 2.91
N ARG A 79 26.54 7.67 1.91
CA ARG A 79 26.41 6.22 1.63
C ARG A 79 25.85 5.92 0.22
N ASN A 80 26.57 6.32 -0.84
CA ASN A 80 26.03 6.39 -2.21
C ASN A 80 25.40 5.09 -2.76
N ASP A 81 25.84 3.91 -2.29
CA ASP A 81 25.42 2.62 -2.86
C ASP A 81 24.59 1.74 -1.89
N GLU A 82 24.29 2.21 -0.68
CA GLU A 82 23.54 1.43 0.32
C GLU A 82 22.05 1.74 0.37
N HIS A 83 21.61 2.90 -0.12
CA HIS A 83 20.21 3.34 -0.03
C HIS A 83 19.63 3.72 -1.40
N PRO A 84 18.32 3.50 -1.61
CA PRO A 84 17.62 3.89 -2.83
C PRO A 84 17.73 5.39 -3.12
N GLN A 85 17.86 5.75 -4.39
CA GLN A 85 17.77 7.15 -4.83
C GLN A 85 16.33 7.67 -4.72
N MET A 86 16.15 8.98 -4.94
CA MET A 86 14.83 9.63 -4.97
C MET A 86 14.60 10.35 -6.30
N TYR A 87 13.37 10.30 -6.81
CA TYR A 87 12.94 11.03 -7.99
C TYR A 87 11.66 11.85 -7.73
N ASN A 88 11.47 12.91 -8.52
CA ASN A 88 10.21 13.68 -8.54
C ASN A 88 9.21 13.01 -9.48
N ALA A 89 8.03 12.65 -8.97
CA ALA A 89 6.93 12.10 -9.75
C ALA A 89 5.91 13.14 -10.22
N ILE A 90 6.00 14.39 -9.74
CA ILE A 90 5.04 15.45 -10.09
C ILE A 90 5.26 15.90 -11.54
N ASP A 91 4.29 15.59 -12.39
CA ASP A 91 4.24 15.91 -13.83
C ASP A 91 5.47 15.41 -14.61
N GLU A 92 6.05 14.28 -14.21
CA GLU A 92 7.22 13.67 -14.84
C GLU A 92 7.03 12.20 -15.16
N SER A 93 7.59 11.77 -16.28
CA SER A 93 7.63 10.35 -16.65
C SER A 93 8.80 9.68 -15.93
N TYR A 94 8.53 8.55 -15.30
CA TYR A 94 9.56 7.74 -14.67
C TYR A 94 10.27 6.87 -15.72
N LEU A 95 11.60 6.99 -15.81
CA LEU A 95 12.44 6.24 -16.74
C LEU A 95 13.43 5.30 -16.02
N GLY A 96 13.38 5.27 -14.68
CA GLY A 96 14.27 4.46 -13.85
C GLY A 96 13.78 3.02 -13.64
N PRO A 97 14.53 2.22 -12.87
CA PRO A 97 14.15 0.85 -12.52
C PRO A 97 12.85 0.82 -11.69
N GLN A 98 11.84 0.08 -12.18
CA GLN A 98 10.52 0.05 -11.56
C GLN A 98 10.57 -0.30 -10.07
N PHE A 99 10.00 0.56 -9.22
CA PHE A 99 9.87 0.37 -7.77
C PHE A 99 11.21 0.21 -7.00
N ALA A 100 12.33 0.68 -7.55
CA ALA A 100 13.63 0.58 -6.90
C ALA A 100 14.11 1.90 -6.24
N GLU A 101 13.37 2.99 -6.42
CA GLU A 101 13.68 4.32 -5.89
C GLU A 101 12.51 4.89 -5.08
N TRP A 102 12.80 5.88 -4.25
CA TRP A 102 11.80 6.73 -3.63
C TRP A 102 11.17 7.67 -4.67
N SER A 103 9.87 7.88 -4.57
CA SER A 103 9.14 8.86 -5.39
C SER A 103 8.55 9.94 -4.50
N LEU A 104 8.68 11.21 -4.90
CA LEU A 104 7.89 12.31 -4.35
C LEU A 104 6.80 12.72 -5.33
N ASP A 105 5.55 12.50 -4.96
CA ASP A 105 4.38 12.88 -5.73
C ASP A 105 3.54 13.94 -4.98
N SER A 106 2.57 14.48 -5.69
CA SER A 106 1.49 15.27 -5.14
C SER A 106 0.22 14.42 -5.03
N ASP A 107 -0.47 14.58 -3.90
CA ASP A 107 -1.78 13.99 -3.70
C ASP A 107 -2.81 15.11 -3.45
N SER A 108 -3.85 15.16 -4.29
CA SER A 108 -4.89 16.20 -4.24
C SER A 108 -5.78 16.10 -3.01
N THR A 109 -5.69 15.01 -2.25
CA THR A 109 -6.39 14.84 -0.98
C THR A 109 -5.69 15.57 0.16
N ILE A 110 -4.39 15.86 0.04
CA ILE A 110 -3.64 16.61 1.04
C ILE A 110 -4.07 18.08 1.02
N HIS A 111 -4.57 18.56 2.15
CA HIS A 111 -4.91 19.94 2.38
C HIS A 111 -3.65 20.74 2.72
N MET A 112 -3.25 21.66 1.86
CA MET A 112 -2.18 22.61 2.15
C MET A 112 -2.73 23.79 2.96
N PRO A 113 -2.07 24.21 4.05
CA PRO A 113 -2.57 25.30 4.89
C PRO A 113 -2.45 26.67 4.21
N ASN A 114 -1.52 26.83 3.27
CA ASN A 114 -1.30 28.06 2.54
C ASN A 114 -1.28 27.77 1.03
N GLU A 115 -1.97 28.59 0.23
CA GLU A 115 -1.89 28.48 -1.22
C GLU A 115 -0.59 29.08 -1.74
N GLY A 116 0.12 28.33 -2.60
CA GLY A 116 1.31 28.82 -3.30
C GLY A 116 2.56 29.01 -2.43
N CYS A 117 2.55 28.58 -1.16
CA CYS A 117 3.73 28.63 -0.32
C CYS A 117 3.83 27.45 0.67
N ALA A 118 5.03 27.23 1.18
CA ALA A 118 5.29 26.20 2.16
C ALA A 118 4.44 26.38 3.44
N PRO A 119 4.10 25.28 4.16
CA PRO A 119 4.51 23.91 3.87
C PRO A 119 3.79 23.28 2.68
N TRP A 120 4.53 22.52 1.88
CA TRP A 120 4.04 21.80 0.71
C TRP A 120 3.55 20.40 1.08
N GLY A 121 2.37 20.01 0.58
CA GLY A 121 1.82 18.68 0.77
C GLY A 121 2.38 17.68 -0.24
N LEU A 122 3.14 16.70 0.24
CA LEU A 122 3.79 15.70 -0.59
C LEU A 122 3.40 14.29 -0.14
N GLU A 123 3.39 13.37 -1.09
CA GLU A 123 3.33 11.93 -0.86
C GLU A 123 4.69 11.32 -1.21
N SER A 124 5.34 10.69 -0.23
CA SER A 124 6.55 9.91 -0.44
C SER A 124 6.20 8.44 -0.62
N ILE A 125 6.51 7.89 -1.78
CA ILE A 125 6.27 6.49 -2.14
C ILE A 125 7.61 5.75 -2.07
N SER A 126 7.63 4.62 -1.36
CA SER A 126 8.86 3.85 -1.19
C SER A 126 9.16 2.95 -2.39
N PRO A 127 10.44 2.56 -2.55
CA PRO A 127 10.73 1.35 -3.29
C PRO A 127 10.10 0.13 -2.61
N ILE A 128 10.03 -1.00 -3.32
CA ILE A 128 9.57 -2.26 -2.73
C ILE A 128 10.70 -2.85 -1.88
N PHE A 129 10.51 -2.80 -0.57
CA PHE A 129 11.38 -3.46 0.39
C PHE A 129 11.07 -4.95 0.52
N ARG A 130 12.01 -5.71 1.07
CA ARG A 130 11.84 -7.14 1.37
C ARG A 130 12.04 -7.42 2.85
N ALA A 131 11.02 -8.01 3.47
CA ALA A 131 11.05 -8.42 4.87
C ALA A 131 11.54 -9.86 5.00
N HIS A 132 12.83 -10.03 5.30
CA HIS A 132 13.42 -11.33 5.61
C HIS A 132 14.52 -11.16 6.66
N LYS A 133 14.93 -12.26 7.30
CA LYS A 133 16.01 -12.22 8.28
C LYS A 133 17.26 -11.56 7.68
N GLY A 134 17.76 -10.53 8.34
CA GLY A 134 18.95 -9.78 7.96
C GLY A 134 18.73 -8.66 6.94
N SER A 135 17.50 -8.43 6.46
CA SER A 135 17.27 -7.34 5.51
C SER A 135 17.35 -5.96 6.16
N ILE A 136 17.81 -4.98 5.38
CA ILE A 136 18.18 -3.64 5.85
C ILE A 136 17.08 -2.58 5.62
N TRP A 137 15.86 -2.98 5.30
CA TRP A 137 14.83 -2.05 4.82
C TRP A 137 14.47 -0.95 5.81
N ARG A 138 14.54 -1.22 7.12
CA ARG A 138 14.35 -0.19 8.16
C ARG A 138 15.42 0.90 8.05
N GLN A 139 16.67 0.55 7.73
CA GLN A 139 17.73 1.53 7.52
C GLN A 139 17.49 2.43 6.30
N HIS A 140 16.85 1.94 5.23
CA HIS A 140 16.47 2.81 4.11
C HIS A 140 15.42 3.86 4.52
N ILE A 141 14.44 3.46 5.34
CA ILE A 141 13.45 4.38 5.90
C ILE A 141 14.13 5.37 6.85
N ASP A 142 14.92 4.88 7.81
CA ASP A 142 15.64 5.76 8.75
C ASP A 142 16.52 6.78 8.02
N PHE A 143 17.22 6.37 6.96
CA PHE A 143 18.05 7.26 6.15
C PHE A 143 17.24 8.39 5.51
N LEU A 144 16.08 8.09 4.92
CA LEU A 144 15.15 9.10 4.40
C LEU A 144 14.75 10.09 5.49
N TRP A 145 14.35 9.60 6.67
CA TRP A 145 13.88 10.47 7.76
C TRP A 145 15.00 11.30 8.39
N VAL A 146 16.23 10.80 8.43
CA VAL A 146 17.42 11.58 8.82
C VAL A 146 17.61 12.75 7.86
N PHE A 147 17.57 12.51 6.55
CA PHE A 147 17.63 13.58 5.56
C PHE A 147 16.51 14.60 5.74
N LEU A 148 15.25 14.13 5.80
CA LEU A 148 14.09 15.01 5.89
C LEU A 148 14.12 15.89 7.14
N SER A 149 14.40 15.29 8.31
CA SER A 149 14.44 16.02 9.58
C SER A 149 15.59 17.04 9.67
N THR A 150 16.71 16.75 9.01
CA THR A 150 17.87 17.64 8.94
C THR A 150 17.60 18.87 8.09
N ARG A 151 16.87 18.72 6.97
CA ARG A 151 16.68 19.80 5.98
C ARG A 151 15.33 20.51 6.07
N TYR A 152 14.32 19.85 6.63
CA TYR A 152 12.93 20.32 6.62
C TYR A 152 12.31 20.25 8.02
N ASN A 153 11.34 21.12 8.25
CA ASN A 153 10.34 20.92 9.29
C ASN A 153 9.23 20.05 8.68
N ILE A 154 9.02 18.87 9.26
CA ILE A 154 7.98 17.95 8.84
C ILE A 154 6.77 18.14 9.74
N SER A 155 5.59 18.31 9.14
CA SER A 155 4.32 18.37 9.85
C SER A 155 3.24 17.57 9.09
N SER A 156 2.04 17.51 9.64
CA SER A 156 0.90 16.84 9.03
C SER A 156 -0.40 17.49 9.49
N ASN A 157 -1.50 17.14 8.83
CA ASN A 157 -2.86 17.46 9.29
C ASN A 157 -3.79 16.26 9.05
N ASP A 158 -5.08 16.42 9.33
CA ASP A 158 -6.07 15.34 9.26
C ASP A 158 -6.30 14.78 7.85
N SER A 159 -5.84 15.48 6.81
CA SER A 159 -5.90 14.97 5.44
C SER A 159 -4.75 14.03 5.09
N CYS A 160 -3.72 13.94 5.93
CA CYS A 160 -2.54 13.11 5.70
C CYS A 160 -2.70 11.70 6.28
N GLY A 161 -2.08 10.73 5.63
CA GLY A 161 -2.07 9.32 5.99
C GLY A 161 -0.78 8.59 5.72
N THR A 162 -0.81 7.30 6.09
CA THR A 162 0.23 6.35 5.71
C THR A 162 -0.45 5.08 5.20
N HIS A 163 -0.07 4.66 4.00
CA HIS A 163 -0.55 3.43 3.37
C HIS A 163 0.56 2.40 3.31
N VAL A 164 0.24 1.14 3.59
CA VAL A 164 1.20 0.04 3.58
C VAL A 164 0.73 -1.04 2.62
N HIS A 165 1.53 -1.30 1.59
CA HIS A 165 1.32 -2.35 0.61
C HIS A 165 2.13 -3.59 1.01
N LEU A 166 1.47 -4.74 1.07
CA LEU A 166 2.07 -6.03 1.38
C LEU A 166 1.86 -6.97 0.21
N SER A 167 2.94 -7.32 -0.49
CA SER A 167 2.98 -8.46 -1.42
C SER A 167 3.61 -9.66 -0.73
N ARG A 168 3.44 -10.87 -1.29
CA ARG A 168 4.01 -12.09 -0.70
C ARG A 168 4.81 -12.90 -1.72
N VAL A 169 5.99 -13.35 -1.34
CA VAL A 169 6.81 -14.25 -2.17
C VAL A 169 6.09 -15.60 -2.29
N GLY A 170 5.85 -16.04 -3.53
CA GLY A 170 4.98 -17.18 -3.84
C GLY A 170 3.50 -16.80 -4.00
N GLY A 171 3.13 -15.54 -3.78
CA GLY A 171 1.76 -15.04 -3.89
C GLY A 171 0.87 -15.37 -2.68
N TYR A 172 -0.35 -14.87 -2.73
CA TYR A 172 -1.40 -15.22 -1.78
C TYR A 172 -2.25 -16.37 -2.31
N ALA A 173 -2.59 -17.32 -1.45
CA ALA A 173 -3.59 -18.34 -1.75
C ALA A 173 -4.99 -17.88 -1.31
N LEU A 174 -6.04 -18.38 -1.97
CA LEU A 174 -7.43 -18.05 -1.62
C LEU A 174 -7.77 -18.33 -0.14
N PRO A 175 -7.42 -19.50 0.45
CA PRO A 175 -7.72 -19.76 1.86
C PRO A 175 -7.07 -18.76 2.81
N GLU A 176 -5.86 -18.29 2.47
CA GLU A 176 -5.13 -17.29 3.26
C GLU A 176 -5.81 -15.92 3.17
N LEU A 177 -6.27 -15.51 1.98
CA LEU A 177 -6.99 -14.24 1.82
C LEU A 177 -8.34 -14.26 2.53
N LYS A 178 -9.07 -15.39 2.51
CA LYS A 178 -10.33 -15.52 3.26
C LYS A 178 -10.12 -15.24 4.74
N LYS A 179 -9.09 -15.86 5.33
CA LYS A 179 -8.67 -15.62 6.72
C LYS A 179 -8.40 -14.15 7.00
N VAL A 180 -7.59 -13.49 6.17
CA VAL A 180 -7.30 -12.05 6.31
C VAL A 180 -8.59 -11.23 6.25
N CYS A 181 -9.47 -11.47 5.28
CA CYS A 181 -10.74 -10.77 5.14
C CYS A 181 -11.65 -10.97 6.35
N GLN A 182 -11.77 -12.20 6.88
CA GLN A 182 -12.55 -12.50 8.07
C GLN A 182 -12.01 -11.77 9.30
N CYS A 183 -10.69 -11.74 9.49
CA CYS A 183 -10.05 -10.98 10.55
C CYS A 183 -10.34 -9.47 10.44
N ILE A 184 -10.35 -8.90 9.22
CA ILE A 184 -10.67 -7.49 8.99
C ILE A 184 -12.09 -7.16 9.47
N ILE A 185 -13.07 -8.00 9.12
CA ILE A 185 -14.46 -7.81 9.59
C ILE A 185 -14.55 -8.00 11.11
N HIS A 186 -13.85 -9.00 11.66
CA HIS A 186 -13.89 -9.33 13.08
C HIS A 186 -13.28 -8.23 13.96
N PHE A 187 -12.04 -7.82 13.69
CA PHE A 187 -11.28 -6.88 14.51
C PHE A 187 -11.55 -5.41 14.18
N LYS A 188 -12.51 -5.10 13.31
CA LYS A 188 -12.91 -3.72 13.01
C LYS A 188 -13.13 -2.87 14.27
N PRO A 189 -13.85 -3.32 15.31
CA PRO A 189 -14.03 -2.50 16.53
C PRO A 189 -12.74 -2.23 17.32
N ALA A 190 -11.78 -3.15 17.29
CA ALA A 190 -10.47 -2.93 17.89
C ALA A 190 -9.69 -1.84 17.12
N PHE A 191 -9.68 -1.90 15.78
CA PHE A 191 -9.09 -0.84 14.95
C PHE A 191 -9.75 0.52 15.19
N GLU A 192 -11.08 0.57 15.36
CA GLU A 192 -11.79 1.81 15.70
C GLU A 192 -11.35 2.41 17.05
N ALA A 193 -10.99 1.58 18.03
CA ALA A 193 -10.53 2.04 19.34
C ALA A 193 -9.07 2.52 19.34
N ILE A 194 -8.25 2.02 18.41
CA ILE A 194 -6.81 2.31 18.35
C ILE A 194 -6.55 3.56 17.52
N LEU A 195 -7.16 3.66 16.34
CA LEU A 195 -6.89 4.71 15.37
C LEU A 195 -7.38 6.09 15.86
N PRO A 196 -6.71 7.19 15.48
CA PRO A 196 -7.16 8.53 15.84
C PRO A 196 -8.46 8.89 15.10
N GLU A 197 -9.23 9.81 15.69
CA GLU A 197 -10.58 10.18 15.23
C GLU A 197 -10.64 10.52 13.73
N ALA A 198 -9.65 11.29 13.24
CA ALA A 198 -9.53 11.69 11.84
C ALA A 198 -9.44 10.50 10.85
N ARG A 199 -9.13 9.28 11.33
CA ARG A 199 -9.01 8.06 10.51
C ARG A 199 -10.23 7.15 10.58
N LEU A 200 -11.26 7.50 11.37
CA LEU A 200 -12.41 6.62 11.61
C LEU A 200 -13.48 6.70 10.52
N SER A 201 -13.77 7.92 10.06
CA SER A 201 -14.77 8.22 9.02
C SER A 201 -14.14 8.95 7.83
N ASN A 202 -13.13 8.32 7.23
CA ASN A 202 -12.39 8.84 6.08
C ASN A 202 -12.90 8.19 4.78
N GLU A 203 -13.30 9.02 3.82
CA GLU A 203 -13.86 8.62 2.52
C GLU A 203 -12.85 7.90 1.62
N TYR A 204 -11.55 8.08 1.85
CA TYR A 204 -10.46 7.42 1.13
C TYR A 204 -10.00 6.11 1.79
N ALA A 205 -10.60 5.75 2.93
CA ALA A 205 -10.21 4.58 3.75
C ALA A 205 -11.41 3.97 4.48
N ARG A 206 -12.53 3.79 3.77
CA ARG A 206 -13.82 3.35 4.32
C ARG A 206 -13.80 1.97 4.97
N SER A 207 -14.78 1.68 5.82
CA SER A 207 -14.94 0.36 6.42
C SER A 207 -15.19 -0.70 5.36
N ASN A 208 -14.34 -1.73 5.29
CA ASN A 208 -14.60 -2.92 4.48
C ASN A 208 -15.87 -3.68 4.89
N TRP A 209 -16.42 -3.42 6.09
CA TRP A 209 -17.67 -4.02 6.56
C TRP A 209 -18.86 -3.08 6.37
N LEU A 210 -18.86 -1.94 7.05
CA LEU A 210 -20.05 -1.09 7.17
C LEU A 210 -20.34 -0.25 5.92
N ASP A 211 -19.31 0.16 5.19
CA ASP A 211 -19.44 1.00 3.98
C ASP A 211 -19.37 0.15 2.70
N ASN A 212 -19.47 -1.17 2.84
CA ASN A 212 -19.40 -2.11 1.74
C ASN A 212 -20.81 -2.56 1.34
N GLU A 213 -21.14 -2.40 0.05
CA GLU A 213 -22.44 -2.74 -0.52
C GLU A 213 -22.78 -4.24 -0.48
N ASN A 214 -21.77 -5.08 -0.31
CA ASN A 214 -21.94 -6.52 -0.17
C ASN A 214 -22.19 -6.96 1.28
N PHE A 215 -21.96 -6.07 2.26
CA PHE A 215 -22.09 -6.39 3.69
C PHE A 215 -23.00 -5.40 4.43
N GLY A 216 -22.44 -4.30 4.93
CA GLY A 216 -23.13 -3.35 5.80
C GLY A 216 -24.38 -2.74 5.18
N HIS A 217 -24.35 -2.39 3.89
CA HIS A 217 -25.54 -1.84 3.22
C HIS A 217 -26.67 -2.87 3.04
N ARG A 218 -26.34 -4.17 3.13
CA ARG A 218 -27.32 -5.27 3.14
C ARG A 218 -27.72 -5.68 4.56
N ASN A 219 -27.32 -4.91 5.57
CA ASN A 219 -27.52 -5.20 6.99
C ASN A 219 -26.98 -6.57 7.41
N LEU A 220 -25.91 -7.05 6.77
CA LEU A 220 -25.28 -8.30 7.18
C LEU A 220 -24.55 -8.10 8.51
N SER A 221 -24.88 -8.94 9.48
CA SER A 221 -24.12 -9.04 10.72
C SER A 221 -22.67 -9.44 10.45
N ARG A 222 -21.79 -9.22 11.44
CA ARG A 222 -20.39 -9.67 11.40
C ARG A 222 -20.28 -11.15 11.03
N LYS A 223 -21.08 -12.01 11.67
CA LYS A 223 -21.10 -13.46 11.42
C LYS A 223 -21.53 -13.79 10.00
N GLN A 224 -22.61 -13.18 9.51
CA GLN A 224 -23.07 -13.38 8.13
C GLN A 224 -22.03 -12.90 7.09
N SER A 225 -21.34 -11.80 7.37
CA SER A 225 -20.28 -11.29 6.48
C SER A 225 -19.08 -12.24 6.44
N ILE A 226 -18.67 -12.79 7.59
CA ILE A 226 -17.63 -13.82 7.67
C ILE A 226 -18.03 -15.10 6.91
N THR A 227 -19.28 -15.55 7.06
CA THR A 227 -19.81 -16.69 6.29
C THR A 227 -19.83 -16.41 4.79
N ALA A 228 -20.19 -15.19 4.37
CA ALA A 228 -20.16 -14.81 2.96
C ALA A 228 -18.73 -14.88 2.39
N ILE A 229 -17.73 -14.42 3.13
CA ILE A 229 -16.30 -14.55 2.78
C ILE A 229 -15.89 -16.03 2.67
N GLU A 230 -16.33 -16.86 3.61
CA GLU A 230 -16.01 -18.29 3.62
C GLU A 230 -16.56 -19.02 2.38
N ASN A 231 -17.72 -18.61 1.88
CA ASN A 231 -18.38 -19.25 0.74
C ASN A 231 -17.85 -18.86 -0.64
N VAL A 232 -16.93 -17.90 -0.72
CA VAL A 232 -16.35 -17.47 -2.01
C VAL A 232 -15.53 -18.59 -2.67
N SER A 233 -15.63 -18.76 -3.98
CA SER A 233 -14.99 -19.89 -4.68
C SER A 233 -13.67 -19.55 -5.36
N ASN A 234 -13.38 -18.26 -5.60
CA ASN A 234 -12.14 -17.84 -6.25
C ASN A 234 -11.64 -16.46 -5.77
N MET A 235 -10.37 -16.15 -6.10
CA MET A 235 -9.72 -14.92 -5.66
C MET A 235 -10.39 -13.65 -6.21
N ARG A 236 -10.83 -13.67 -7.47
CA ARG A 236 -11.49 -12.52 -8.10
C ARG A 236 -12.79 -12.17 -7.39
N GLU A 237 -13.62 -13.16 -7.09
CA GLU A 237 -14.84 -12.98 -6.30
C GLU A 237 -14.54 -12.41 -4.91
N LEU A 238 -13.50 -12.90 -4.23
CA LEU A 238 -13.17 -12.43 -2.89
C LEU A 238 -12.73 -10.97 -2.91
N VAL A 239 -11.89 -10.61 -3.88
CA VAL A 239 -11.42 -9.24 -4.06
C VAL A 239 -12.60 -8.30 -4.34
N LEU A 240 -13.50 -8.67 -5.26
CA LEU A 240 -14.68 -7.85 -5.58
C LEU A 240 -15.73 -7.84 -4.46
N LEU A 241 -15.75 -8.87 -3.60
CA LEU A 241 -16.56 -8.87 -2.39
C LEU A 241 -16.06 -7.82 -1.40
N MET A 242 -14.73 -7.72 -1.21
CA MET A 242 -14.10 -6.78 -0.27
C MET A 242 -13.91 -5.35 -0.81
N ASN A 243 -13.79 -5.21 -2.13
CA ASN A 243 -13.61 -3.96 -2.88
C ASN A 243 -14.58 -3.94 -4.09
N PRO A 244 -15.90 -3.74 -3.84
CA PRO A 244 -16.90 -3.66 -4.90
C PRO A 244 -16.60 -2.55 -5.90
N ASN A 245 -17.14 -2.67 -7.13
CA ASN A 245 -17.04 -1.65 -8.18
C ASN A 245 -15.61 -1.24 -8.57
N HIS A 246 -14.61 -2.08 -8.27
CA HIS A 246 -13.19 -1.76 -8.45
C HIS A 246 -12.77 -0.50 -7.68
N ASP A 247 -13.40 -0.28 -6.52
CA ASP A 247 -13.17 0.87 -5.67
C ASP A 247 -12.06 0.59 -4.63
N LYS A 248 -10.96 1.33 -4.73
CA LYS A 248 -9.80 1.21 -3.83
C LYS A 248 -9.99 1.91 -2.49
N MET A 249 -11.03 2.73 -2.32
CA MET A 249 -11.21 3.64 -1.18
C MET A 249 -11.79 2.94 0.06
N TYR A 250 -11.15 1.83 0.45
CA TYR A 250 -11.46 1.03 1.64
C TYR A 250 -10.21 0.87 2.50
N GLY A 251 -10.39 0.77 3.82
CA GLY A 251 -9.29 0.69 4.79
C GLY A 251 -8.33 -0.47 4.55
N TRP A 252 -8.81 -1.53 3.91
CA TRP A 252 -8.00 -2.57 3.29
C TRP A 252 -8.38 -2.71 1.81
N ASN A 253 -7.43 -2.53 0.91
CA ASN A 253 -7.63 -2.63 -0.53
C ASN A 253 -6.94 -3.87 -1.09
N PHE A 254 -7.71 -4.66 -1.85
CA PHE A 254 -7.28 -5.93 -2.43
C PHE A 254 -7.21 -5.89 -3.97
N LEU A 255 -7.50 -4.76 -4.61
CA LEU A 255 -7.66 -4.70 -6.08
C LEU A 255 -6.40 -5.08 -6.86
N TYR A 256 -5.22 -4.91 -6.28
CA TYR A 256 -3.96 -5.34 -6.90
C TYR A 256 -3.86 -6.87 -7.06
N LEU A 257 -4.72 -7.65 -6.41
CA LEU A 257 -4.81 -9.10 -6.53
C LEU A 257 -5.74 -9.59 -7.66
N LEU A 258 -6.47 -8.69 -8.34
CA LEU A 258 -7.41 -9.08 -9.41
C LEU A 258 -6.74 -9.77 -10.59
N ASN A 259 -5.51 -9.35 -10.92
CA ASN A 259 -4.78 -9.79 -12.11
C ASN A 259 -3.59 -10.69 -11.79
N SER A 260 -3.19 -10.78 -10.51
CA SER A 260 -2.05 -11.58 -10.10
C SER A 260 -2.12 -11.92 -8.60
N PRO A 261 -1.89 -13.18 -8.20
CA PRO A 261 -1.77 -13.54 -6.78
C PRO A 261 -0.53 -12.92 -6.12
N HIS A 262 0.40 -12.36 -6.90
CA HIS A 262 1.58 -11.63 -6.42
C HIS A 262 1.33 -10.13 -6.17
N GLY A 263 0.09 -9.67 -6.39
CA GLY A 263 -0.31 -8.31 -6.04
C GLY A 263 -0.25 -8.03 -4.54
N THR A 264 -0.69 -6.84 -4.15
CA THR A 264 -0.59 -6.37 -2.77
C THR A 264 -1.95 -6.32 -2.06
N ILE A 265 -1.94 -6.60 -0.77
CA ILE A 265 -2.96 -6.10 0.16
C ILE A 265 -2.47 -4.73 0.65
N GLU A 266 -3.31 -3.71 0.57
CA GLU A 266 -2.97 -2.34 0.97
C GLU A 266 -3.75 -1.94 2.22
N PHE A 267 -3.05 -1.60 3.30
CA PHE A 267 -3.62 -1.00 4.51
C PHE A 267 -3.66 0.52 4.36
N ARG A 268 -4.87 1.11 4.29
CA ARG A 268 -5.10 2.54 4.03
C ARG A 268 -5.53 3.34 5.26
N ARG A 269 -5.45 2.78 6.47
CA ARG A 269 -5.95 3.47 7.70
C ARG A 269 -4.86 4.04 8.59
N GLY A 270 -3.59 3.93 8.22
CA GLY A 270 -2.47 4.44 9.01
C GLY A 270 -2.60 5.95 9.24
N PRO A 271 -2.38 6.46 10.47
CA PRO A 271 -2.32 7.89 10.70
C PRO A 271 -1.15 8.52 9.94
N ALA A 272 -1.16 9.84 9.81
CA ALA A 272 -0.02 10.56 9.24
C ALA A 272 1.28 10.23 9.99
N SER A 273 2.36 10.04 9.24
CA SER A 273 3.69 9.78 9.81
C SER A 273 4.56 11.00 9.63
N THR A 274 5.13 11.51 10.74
CA THR A 274 6.10 12.62 10.74
C THR A 274 7.48 12.19 11.24
N SER A 275 7.67 10.87 11.43
CA SER A 275 8.93 10.25 11.82
C SER A 275 9.03 8.82 11.29
N ALA A 276 10.25 8.28 11.21
CA ALA A 276 10.49 6.86 10.87
C ALA A 276 9.73 5.91 11.81
N GLN A 277 9.66 6.25 13.09
CA GLN A 277 8.94 5.47 14.09
C GLN A 277 7.45 5.37 13.77
N ASN A 278 6.80 6.46 13.31
CA ASN A 278 5.39 6.40 12.90
C ASN A 278 5.19 5.48 11.69
N VAL A 279 6.11 5.54 10.71
CA VAL A 279 6.10 4.65 9.54
C VAL A 279 6.24 3.20 9.97
N PHE A 280 7.19 2.89 10.86
CA PHE A 280 7.39 1.55 11.38
C PHE A 280 6.16 1.02 12.14
N VAL A 281 5.48 1.85 12.93
CA VAL A 281 4.22 1.47 13.58
C VAL A 281 3.17 1.04 12.55
N CYS A 282 3.00 1.80 11.46
CA CYS A 282 2.03 1.47 10.40
C CYS A 282 2.40 0.17 9.67
N ILE A 283 3.68 -0.01 9.33
CA ILE A 283 4.16 -1.24 8.68
C ILE A 283 3.99 -2.44 9.61
N GLU A 284 4.36 -2.30 10.88
CA GLU A 284 4.35 -3.39 11.85
C GLU A 284 2.94 -3.91 12.10
N ILE A 285 1.95 -3.03 12.28
CA ILE A 285 0.56 -3.47 12.46
C ILE A 285 0.02 -4.14 11.21
N ALA A 286 0.28 -3.60 10.02
CA ALA A 286 -0.19 -4.20 8.78
C ALA A 286 0.42 -5.59 8.57
N MET A 287 1.75 -5.69 8.70
CA MET A 287 2.50 -6.92 8.46
C MET A 287 2.19 -7.99 9.52
N SER A 288 2.17 -7.63 10.80
CA SER A 288 1.86 -8.54 11.91
C SER A 288 0.42 -9.04 11.86
N PHE A 289 -0.53 -8.16 11.54
CA PHE A 289 -1.94 -8.52 11.42
C PHE A 289 -2.19 -9.51 10.27
N VAL A 290 -1.64 -9.22 9.08
CA VAL A 290 -1.76 -10.14 7.92
C VAL A 290 -1.04 -11.46 8.20
N GLY A 291 0.18 -11.42 8.77
CA GLY A 291 0.91 -12.62 9.15
C GLY A 291 0.14 -13.50 10.14
N ALA A 292 -0.39 -12.90 11.21
CA ALA A 292 -1.19 -13.61 12.20
C ALA A 292 -2.49 -14.18 11.62
N ALA A 293 -3.18 -13.45 10.74
CA ALA A 293 -4.36 -13.94 10.06
C ALA A 293 -4.08 -15.18 9.20
N ILE A 294 -3.00 -15.16 8.42
CA ILE A 294 -2.61 -16.31 7.60
C ILE A 294 -2.32 -17.54 8.48
N GLN A 295 -1.57 -17.34 9.56
CA GLN A 295 -1.08 -18.43 10.41
C GLN A 295 -2.15 -19.02 11.34
N LEU A 296 -3.00 -18.18 11.94
CA LEU A 296 -3.88 -18.62 13.04
C LEU A 296 -5.35 -18.69 12.70
N ALA A 297 -5.83 -17.89 11.75
CA ALA A 297 -7.26 -17.70 11.64
C ALA A 297 -7.96 -18.96 11.11
N ASP A 298 -8.99 -19.34 11.82
CA ASP A 298 -10.11 -20.14 11.35
C ASP A 298 -11.38 -19.48 11.90
N ALA A 299 -12.49 -19.61 11.18
CA ALA A 299 -13.72 -18.90 11.52
C ALA A 299 -14.24 -19.25 12.94
N GLY A 300 -14.05 -20.51 13.38
CA GLY A 300 -14.47 -20.97 14.69
C GLY A 300 -13.66 -20.38 15.84
N ARG A 301 -12.33 -20.27 15.67
CA ARG A 301 -11.44 -19.62 16.65
C ARG A 301 -11.64 -18.12 16.69
N LEU A 302 -11.90 -17.47 15.55
CA LEU A 302 -12.16 -16.02 15.52
C LEU A 302 -13.37 -15.64 16.39
N GLU A 303 -14.43 -16.45 16.42
CA GLU A 303 -15.60 -16.18 17.28
C GLU A 303 -15.28 -16.22 18.79
N GLN A 304 -14.21 -16.92 19.19
CA GLN A 304 -13.80 -17.05 20.58
C GLN A 304 -12.91 -15.89 21.04
N VAL A 305 -12.33 -15.13 20.10
CA VAL A 305 -11.49 -13.98 20.42
C VAL A 305 -12.38 -12.74 20.54
N PRO A 306 -12.29 -11.96 21.64
CA PRO A 306 -13.00 -10.70 21.72
C PRO A 306 -12.52 -9.71 20.65
N ALA A 307 -13.44 -9.00 20.01
CA ALA A 307 -13.12 -7.95 19.03
C ALA A 307 -12.64 -6.64 19.70
N THR A 308 -11.92 -6.74 20.82
CA THR A 308 -11.37 -5.61 21.59
C THR A 308 -9.89 -5.39 21.26
N VAL A 309 -9.31 -4.30 21.75
CA VAL A 309 -7.86 -4.06 21.63
C VAL A 309 -7.05 -5.21 22.23
N GLY A 310 -7.44 -5.71 23.40
CA GLY A 310 -6.80 -6.85 24.06
C GLY A 310 -6.90 -8.15 23.25
N GLY A 311 -8.07 -8.41 22.64
CA GLY A 311 -8.22 -9.57 21.76
C GLY A 311 -7.37 -9.48 20.50
N LEU A 312 -7.24 -8.29 19.89
CA LEU A 312 -6.33 -8.06 18.76
C LEU A 312 -4.85 -8.27 19.16
N LYS A 313 -4.43 -7.74 20.32
CA LYS A 313 -3.08 -7.98 20.87
C LYS A 313 -2.80 -9.47 21.06
N TRP A 314 -3.73 -10.17 21.72
CA TRP A 314 -3.62 -11.60 21.97
C TRP A 314 -3.57 -12.39 20.67
N PHE A 315 -4.40 -12.05 19.70
CA PHE A 315 -4.44 -12.69 18.38
C PHE A 315 -3.10 -12.56 17.64
N ILE A 316 -2.54 -11.36 17.57
CA ILE A 316 -1.23 -11.14 16.92
C ILE A 316 -0.13 -11.89 17.67
N SER A 317 -0.10 -11.80 19.01
CA SER A 317 0.93 -12.43 19.84
C SER A 317 0.87 -13.96 19.74
N SER A 318 -0.32 -14.54 19.67
CA SER A 318 -0.53 -15.99 19.59
C SER A 318 0.01 -16.59 18.29
N ALA A 319 0.24 -15.77 17.25
CA ALA A 319 0.81 -16.25 16.01
C ALA A 319 2.29 -16.65 16.17
N ASN A 320 2.94 -16.25 17.28
CA ASN A 320 4.35 -16.56 17.54
C ASN A 320 5.25 -16.16 16.35
N LEU A 321 4.97 -15.00 15.76
CA LEU A 321 5.80 -14.43 14.70
C LEU A 321 7.21 -14.14 15.23
N PRO A 322 8.28 -14.27 14.42
CA PRO A 322 9.64 -13.99 14.88
C PRO A 322 9.79 -12.56 15.38
N ASP A 323 10.14 -12.37 16.65
CA ASP A 323 10.24 -11.05 17.26
C ASP A 323 11.70 -10.54 17.34
N LYS A 324 11.88 -9.24 17.11
CA LYS A 324 13.17 -8.51 17.18
C LYS A 324 14.27 -9.12 16.32
N VAL A 325 13.88 -9.79 15.23
CA VAL A 325 14.81 -10.29 14.22
C VAL A 325 15.02 -9.18 13.18
N PRO A 326 16.26 -8.72 12.93
CA PRO A 326 16.53 -7.70 11.92
C PRO A 326 15.90 -8.04 10.57
N GLY A 327 15.19 -7.07 9.98
CA GLY A 327 14.47 -7.22 8.72
C GLY A 327 13.08 -7.86 8.81
N LEU A 328 12.66 -8.35 9.99
CA LEU A 328 11.36 -8.95 10.26
C LEU A 328 10.54 -8.13 11.28
N TYR A 329 9.64 -8.81 12.00
CA TYR A 329 8.74 -8.22 12.99
C TYR A 329 9.51 -7.70 14.21
N ASP A 330 8.95 -6.67 14.83
CA ASP A 330 9.50 -6.02 16.00
C ASP A 330 8.37 -5.50 16.88
N SER A 331 8.11 -6.24 17.96
CA SER A 331 7.06 -5.99 18.95
C SER A 331 7.09 -4.58 19.53
N ARG A 332 8.26 -3.91 19.55
CA ARG A 332 8.38 -2.54 20.05
C ARG A 332 7.44 -1.57 19.34
N TYR A 333 7.19 -1.75 18.04
CA TYR A 333 6.28 -0.87 17.30
C TYR A 333 4.81 -1.20 17.55
N LEU A 334 4.48 -2.46 17.86
CA LEU A 334 3.15 -2.83 18.34
C LEU A 334 2.90 -2.26 19.74
N ASP A 335 3.89 -2.35 20.63
CA ASP A 335 3.82 -1.77 21.99
C ASP A 335 3.53 -0.27 21.92
N LEU A 336 4.17 0.45 20.99
CA LEU A 336 3.91 1.87 20.74
C LEU A 336 2.49 2.13 20.22
N LEU A 337 1.99 1.32 19.30
CA LEU A 337 0.62 1.45 18.79
C LEU A 337 -0.42 1.28 19.90
N PHE A 338 -0.18 0.30 20.77
CA PHE A 338 -1.11 -0.07 21.83
C PHE A 338 -0.91 0.70 23.13
N ALA A 339 0.13 1.52 23.23
CA ALA A 339 0.43 2.30 24.41
C ALA A 339 -0.78 3.15 24.84
N GLY A 340 -1.14 3.07 26.12
CA GLY A 340 -2.26 3.81 26.69
C GLY A 340 -3.66 3.31 26.28
N LYS A 341 -3.76 2.21 25.53
CA LYS A 341 -5.05 1.60 25.16
C LYS A 341 -5.40 0.45 26.11
N ALA A 342 -6.56 0.54 26.77
CA ALA A 342 -7.07 -0.52 27.63
C ALA A 342 -7.38 -1.79 26.82
N ASP A 343 -7.16 -2.98 27.38
CA ASP A 343 -7.43 -4.24 26.68
C ASP A 343 -8.92 -4.51 26.44
N SER A 344 -9.77 -3.98 27.31
CA SER A 344 -11.23 -3.96 27.12
C SER A 344 -11.70 -2.91 26.12
N ALA A 345 -10.81 -2.03 25.62
CA ALA A 345 -11.19 -0.97 24.71
C ALA A 345 -11.80 -1.56 23.44
N PHE A 346 -12.95 -1.01 23.11
CA PHE A 346 -13.78 -1.38 21.99
C PHE A 346 -14.50 -0.11 21.55
N ARG A 347 -14.59 0.11 20.24
CA ARG A 347 -15.39 1.21 19.70
C ARG A 347 -16.33 0.65 18.65
N GLU A 348 -17.63 0.89 18.87
CA GLU A 348 -18.64 0.47 17.91
C GLU A 348 -18.37 1.15 16.56
N PRO A 349 -18.14 0.39 15.49
CA PRO A 349 -17.87 0.96 14.19
C PRO A 349 -19.08 1.74 13.69
N LYS A 350 -18.83 2.90 13.09
CA LYS A 350 -19.87 3.72 12.45
C LYS A 350 -19.63 3.75 10.94
N PRO A 351 -20.69 3.70 10.11
CA PRO A 351 -20.54 3.95 8.69
C PRO A 351 -20.11 5.41 8.46
N LEU A 352 -19.50 5.69 7.31
CA LEU A 352 -19.06 7.02 6.90
C LEU A 352 -20.20 8.04 6.92
N GLY A 353 -21.42 7.60 6.63
CA GLY A 353 -22.59 8.46 6.48
C GLY A 353 -22.57 9.26 5.17
N GLU A 354 -23.46 10.24 5.07
CA GLU A 354 -23.52 11.12 3.90
C GLU A 354 -22.35 12.11 3.89
N LEU A 355 -21.69 12.22 2.74
CA LEU A 355 -20.63 13.20 2.53
C LEU A 355 -21.23 14.57 2.25
N SER A 356 -20.58 15.61 2.81
CA SER A 356 -20.90 16.98 2.39
C SER A 356 -20.62 17.15 0.89
N PRO A 357 -21.31 18.08 0.19
CA PRO A 357 -21.06 18.32 -1.23
C PRO A 357 -19.58 18.61 -1.55
N HIS A 358 -18.89 19.30 -0.64
CA HIS A 358 -17.46 19.57 -0.76
C HIS A 358 -16.62 18.29 -0.73
N ARG A 359 -16.81 17.42 0.27
CA ARG A 359 -16.08 16.15 0.40
C ARG A 359 -16.39 15.21 -0.77
N TYR A 360 -17.65 15.13 -1.18
CA TYR A 360 -18.07 14.33 -2.32
C TYR A 360 -17.40 14.78 -3.63
N ASN A 361 -17.39 16.08 -3.91
CA ASN A 361 -16.70 16.62 -5.09
C ASN A 361 -15.19 16.37 -5.05
N LYS A 362 -14.57 16.47 -3.87
CA LYS A 362 -13.13 16.17 -3.69
C LYS A 362 -12.83 14.70 -3.97
N LEU A 363 -13.67 13.78 -3.47
CA LEU A 363 -13.58 12.35 -3.76
C LEU A 363 -13.69 12.06 -5.26
N LEU A 364 -14.66 12.67 -5.95
CA LEU A 364 -14.81 12.50 -7.40
C LEU A 364 -13.59 12.98 -8.18
N ARG A 365 -12.97 14.10 -7.78
CA ARG A 365 -11.72 14.58 -8.40
C ARG A 365 -10.59 13.58 -8.20
N LYS A 366 -10.39 13.09 -6.97
CA LYS A 366 -9.38 12.09 -6.65
C LYS A 366 -9.58 10.81 -7.46
N MET A 367 -10.81 10.30 -7.57
CA MET A 367 -11.13 9.13 -8.39
C MET A 367 -10.80 9.35 -9.88
N ALA A 368 -11.06 10.55 -10.42
CA ALA A 368 -10.72 10.88 -11.79
C ALA A 368 -9.20 10.99 -12.02
N GLU A 369 -8.46 11.57 -11.07
CA GLU A 369 -7.00 11.64 -11.08
C GLU A 369 -6.38 10.24 -11.01
N ASP A 370 -6.83 9.41 -10.08
CA ASP A 370 -6.36 8.03 -9.94
C ASP A 370 -6.63 7.22 -11.21
N LYS A 371 -7.76 7.44 -11.90
CA LYS A 371 -8.03 6.79 -13.19
C LYS A 371 -7.02 7.21 -14.27
N LYS A 372 -6.60 8.48 -14.29
CA LYS A 372 -5.56 8.97 -15.21
C LYS A 372 -4.19 8.40 -14.85
N LYS A 373 -3.81 8.44 -13.57
CA LYS A 373 -2.55 7.86 -13.06
C LYS A 373 -2.50 6.35 -13.31
N ASN A 374 -3.58 5.62 -13.07
CA ASN A 374 -3.66 4.17 -13.34
C ASN A 374 -3.57 3.84 -14.83
N VAL A 375 -4.09 4.67 -15.75
CA VAL A 375 -3.87 4.45 -17.19
C VAL A 375 -2.42 4.72 -17.56
N ALA A 376 -1.76 5.71 -16.95
CA ALA A 376 -0.34 5.95 -17.14
C ALA A 376 0.50 4.79 -16.55
N LEU A 377 0.23 4.36 -15.32
CA LEU A 377 0.86 3.23 -14.66
C LEU A 377 0.58 1.92 -15.40
N ALA A 378 -0.64 1.62 -15.84
CA ALA A 378 -0.94 0.42 -16.63
C ALA A 378 -0.21 0.38 -17.99
N LYS A 379 0.06 1.54 -18.60
CA LYS A 379 0.93 1.66 -19.78
C LYS A 379 2.41 1.47 -19.45
N MET A 380 2.82 1.76 -18.21
CA MET A 380 4.17 1.53 -17.68
C MET A 380 4.36 0.13 -17.04
N SER A 381 3.27 -0.56 -16.68
CA SER A 381 3.24 -1.84 -15.97
C SER A 381 3.17 -3.06 -16.90
N GLN A 382 3.67 -2.96 -18.14
CA GLN A 382 3.90 -4.18 -18.91
C GLN A 382 5.01 -4.99 -18.22
N GLU A 383 4.57 -6.11 -17.66
CA GLU A 383 5.27 -7.21 -16.98
C GLU A 383 6.36 -6.84 -15.95
N PRO A 384 6.13 -7.09 -14.65
CA PRO A 384 7.25 -7.25 -13.75
C PRO A 384 7.96 -8.56 -14.09
N TYR A 385 9.21 -8.46 -14.52
CA TYR A 385 10.15 -9.58 -14.61
C TYR A 385 10.27 -10.21 -13.20
N TRP A 386 9.60 -11.35 -12.99
CA TRP A 386 9.88 -12.25 -11.88
C TRP A 386 10.44 -13.54 -12.49
N ASN A 387 11.76 -13.63 -12.61
CA ASN A 387 12.49 -14.89 -12.70
C ASN A 387 13.39 -14.99 -11.46
#